data_AF-A0A2E0FIS9-F1
#
_entry.id   AF-A0A2E0FIS9-F1
#
_cell.length_a   1.000
_cell.length_b   1.000
_cell.length_c   1.000
_cell.angle_alpha   90.00
_cell.angle_beta   90.00
_cell.angle_gamma   90.00
#
_symmetry.space_group_name_H-M   'P 1'
#
loop_
_entity.id
_entity.type
_entity.pdbx_description
1 polymer ?
#
loop_
_entity_poly.entity_id
_entity_poly.type
_entity_poly.pdbx_seq_one_letter_code
_entity_poly.pdbx_strand_id
1 'polypeptide(L)'
;MAVDAVFHEGATNLPKEFLEKYDLLRQWMGLPDIPLKIGLSEHGAHTDMASIEMGVQMMAQTLKPNYHGFKDEDLEKIAGAATYFVLAHEIAHNTTHPGREVKSWENSVKDIDVEARDKFRWMNIISDICINYNIINGMNLVDSITGKKREEIAEQFRWGLASEMFMRHSTDHTTASAMINQGTNAYGQAILENRVLDANGVPVSLEDPTVPLWQRYQGYGRGDQIYPSLAYSVLNNQGENYRKVRCIKGGDGRRNGKVSEVTDVKTYDGRTKGSGATGWEPIKEYFVDGAWQSSRYYIPLCPDTGKLCPAIWDGIAIKGEMNRYWWAYVSKADARKGTSGYEYLGTQLFVYEWCGIYATNPKGWPQFAGKTGRAAAEAFIDAIAEDMDRVMRYR
;
A
#
# COMPACT_ATOMS: atom_id res chain seq x y z
N MET A 1 17.81 -28.13 -11.19
CA MET A 1 18.83 -27.60 -10.26
C MET A 1 18.22 -27.64 -8.87
N ALA A 2 18.99 -28.06 -7.86
CA ALA A 2 18.48 -28.36 -6.52
C ALA A 2 17.92 -27.11 -5.82
N VAL A 3 16.80 -27.27 -5.13
CA VAL A 3 15.98 -26.22 -4.48
C VAL A 3 16.63 -25.68 -3.18
N ASP A 4 17.88 -26.04 -2.88
CA ASP A 4 18.51 -25.84 -1.57
C ASP A 4 19.55 -24.68 -1.49
N ALA A 5 19.67 -23.83 -2.52
CA ALA A 5 20.65 -22.73 -2.50
C ALA A 5 20.15 -21.42 -1.86
N VAL A 6 18.83 -21.27 -1.67
CA VAL A 6 18.23 -20.08 -1.07
C VAL A 6 17.89 -20.37 0.39
N PHE A 7 18.59 -19.72 1.33
CA PHE A 7 18.27 -19.83 2.74
C PHE A 7 17.01 -19.02 3.04
N HIS A 8 15.91 -19.71 3.29
CA HIS A 8 14.68 -19.11 3.82
C HIS A 8 14.67 -19.30 5.34
N GLU A 9 15.07 -18.30 6.11
CA GLU A 9 14.93 -18.43 7.57
C GLU A 9 13.43 -18.41 7.92
N GLY A 10 12.90 -19.55 8.39
CA GLY A 10 11.45 -19.87 8.44
C GLY A 10 10.98 -21.00 7.49
N ALA A 11 11.91 -21.66 6.79
CA ALA A 11 11.73 -22.54 5.62
C ALA A 11 10.70 -23.69 5.68
N THR A 12 10.12 -24.03 6.83
CA THR A 12 9.15 -25.13 6.92
C THR A 12 7.68 -24.67 6.91
N ASN A 13 7.42 -23.35 6.92
CA ASN A 13 6.14 -22.83 7.40
C ASN A 13 5.57 -21.62 6.61
N LEU A 14 6.08 -21.35 5.41
CA LEU A 14 5.54 -20.33 4.49
C LEU A 14 4.62 -20.97 3.42
N PRO A 15 3.65 -20.23 2.86
CA PRO A 15 2.82 -20.74 1.77
C PRO A 15 3.67 -21.07 0.54
N LYS A 16 3.40 -22.21 -0.11
CA LYS A 16 4.15 -22.65 -1.30
C LYS A 16 4.05 -21.62 -2.42
N GLU A 17 2.87 -21.06 -2.62
CA GLU A 17 2.59 -20.07 -3.66
C GLU A 17 3.41 -18.79 -3.47
N PHE A 18 3.69 -18.40 -2.22
CA PHE A 18 4.55 -17.26 -1.90
C PHE A 18 5.99 -17.51 -2.37
N LEU A 19 6.54 -18.69 -2.06
CA LEU A 19 7.90 -19.07 -2.42
C LEU A 19 8.05 -19.17 -3.96
N GLU A 20 7.09 -19.80 -4.64
CA GLU A 20 7.08 -19.89 -6.10
C GLU A 20 7.04 -18.51 -6.76
N LYS A 21 6.30 -17.56 -6.17
CA LYS A 21 6.27 -16.17 -6.67
C LYS A 21 7.57 -15.42 -6.41
N TYR A 22 8.19 -15.60 -5.25
CA TYR A 22 9.52 -15.04 -4.99
C TYR A 22 10.56 -15.53 -6.01
N ASP A 23 10.62 -16.85 -6.25
CA ASP A 23 11.53 -17.43 -7.23
C ASP A 23 11.27 -16.91 -8.65
N LEU A 24 10.00 -16.71 -9.00
CA LEU A 24 9.62 -16.14 -10.28
C LEU A 24 10.08 -14.69 -10.43
N LEU A 25 9.89 -13.85 -9.40
CA LEU A 25 10.37 -12.47 -9.39
C LEU A 25 11.89 -12.40 -9.52
N ARG A 26 12.59 -13.25 -8.77
CA ARG A 26 14.05 -13.38 -8.81
C ARG A 26 14.56 -13.69 -10.22
N GLN A 27 13.93 -14.65 -10.89
CA GLN A 27 14.24 -15.01 -12.28
C GLN A 27 13.95 -13.86 -13.25
N TRP A 28 12.80 -13.19 -13.09
CA TRP A 28 12.40 -12.07 -13.94
C TRP A 28 13.33 -10.88 -13.84
N MET A 29 13.90 -10.64 -12.66
CA MET A 29 14.73 -9.47 -12.37
C MET A 29 16.23 -9.77 -12.36
N GLY A 30 16.62 -11.03 -12.57
CA GLY A 30 18.03 -11.43 -12.67
C GLY A 30 18.79 -11.34 -11.34
N LEU A 31 18.11 -11.56 -10.23
CA LEU A 31 18.74 -11.52 -8.91
C LEU A 31 19.50 -12.83 -8.62
N PRO A 32 20.75 -12.76 -8.14
CA PRO A 32 21.49 -13.94 -7.71
C PRO A 32 20.81 -14.62 -6.51
N ASP A 33 21.24 -15.86 -6.21
CA ASP A 33 20.74 -16.57 -5.03
C ASP A 33 21.22 -15.86 -3.76
N ILE A 34 20.31 -15.12 -3.12
CA ILE A 34 20.51 -14.49 -1.81
C ILE A 34 19.42 -14.95 -0.83
N PRO A 35 19.73 -15.06 0.48
CA PRO A 35 18.75 -15.39 1.51
C PRO A 35 17.54 -14.46 1.53
N LEU A 36 16.35 -15.05 1.73
CA LEU A 36 15.12 -14.35 2.04
C LEU A 36 14.73 -14.66 3.49
N LYS A 37 14.71 -13.65 4.34
CA LYS A 37 14.38 -13.76 5.77
C LYS A 37 12.98 -13.22 6.01
N ILE A 38 12.09 -14.01 6.59
CA ILE A 38 10.70 -13.59 6.88
C ILE A 38 10.46 -13.59 8.39
N GLY A 39 9.94 -12.47 8.91
CA GLY A 39 9.49 -12.38 10.30
C GLY A 39 10.59 -12.12 11.34
N LEU A 40 11.81 -11.77 10.91
CA LEU A 40 12.88 -11.30 11.79
C LEU A 40 12.76 -9.79 12.09
N SER A 41 12.14 -9.04 11.18
CA SER A 41 11.74 -7.65 11.37
C SER A 41 10.25 -7.57 11.71
N GLU A 42 9.90 -6.76 12.71
CA GLU A 42 8.51 -6.43 13.01
C GLU A 42 7.92 -5.43 11.99
N HIS A 43 8.74 -4.74 11.18
CA HIS A 43 8.30 -3.66 10.29
C HIS A 43 9.04 -3.57 8.93
N GLY A 44 8.25 -3.44 7.86
CA GLY A 44 8.73 -3.13 6.52
C GLY A 44 9.41 -4.30 5.79
N ALA A 45 10.01 -3.98 4.65
CA ALA A 45 10.98 -4.81 3.95
C ALA A 45 12.28 -4.01 3.82
N HIS A 46 13.41 -4.69 3.75
CA HIS A 46 14.70 -4.06 3.44
C HIS A 46 15.65 -5.06 2.79
N THR A 47 16.64 -4.54 2.07
CA THR A 47 17.78 -5.31 1.59
C THR A 47 19.11 -4.68 2.00
N ASP A 48 20.09 -5.53 2.30
CA ASP A 48 21.48 -5.15 2.57
C ASP A 48 22.44 -5.61 1.45
N MET A 49 21.89 -5.95 0.29
CA MET A 49 22.57 -6.56 -0.87
C MET A 49 23.09 -7.99 -0.67
N ALA A 50 23.10 -8.50 0.56
CA ALA A 50 23.47 -9.87 0.89
C ALA A 50 22.24 -10.73 1.21
N SER A 51 21.13 -10.11 1.59
CA SER A 51 19.84 -10.73 1.87
C SER A 51 18.69 -9.76 1.62
N ILE A 52 17.48 -10.31 1.51
CA ILE A 52 16.23 -9.57 1.58
C ILE A 52 15.54 -10.00 2.87
N GLU A 53 15.07 -9.03 3.65
CA GLU A 53 14.29 -9.28 4.84
C GLU A 53 12.91 -8.64 4.71
N MET A 54 11.87 -9.39 5.09
CA MET A 54 10.51 -8.88 5.13
C MET A 54 9.84 -9.16 6.46
N GLY A 55 9.08 -8.17 6.92
CA GLY A 55 8.19 -8.34 8.04
C GLY A 55 7.03 -9.27 7.71
N VAL A 56 6.53 -9.94 8.75
CA VAL A 56 5.47 -10.94 8.65
C VAL A 56 4.15 -10.39 8.09
N GLN A 57 3.90 -9.09 8.28
CA GLN A 57 2.74 -8.41 7.72
C GLN A 57 2.70 -8.46 6.19
N MET A 58 3.86 -8.39 5.53
CA MET A 58 3.94 -8.45 4.07
C MET A 58 3.59 -9.86 3.55
N MET A 59 4.00 -10.91 4.27
CA MET A 59 3.55 -12.27 3.96
C MET A 59 2.06 -12.45 4.24
N ALA A 60 1.53 -11.90 5.34
CA ALA A 60 0.11 -12.01 5.67
C ALA A 60 -0.80 -11.39 4.60
N GLN A 61 -0.31 -10.38 3.85
CA GLN A 61 -0.99 -9.81 2.70
C GLN A 61 -1.05 -10.76 1.48
N THR A 62 -0.36 -11.90 1.45
CA THR A 62 -0.55 -12.89 0.39
C THR A 62 -1.66 -13.89 0.71
N LEU A 63 -2.27 -13.80 1.89
CA LEU A 63 -3.31 -14.72 2.34
C LEU A 63 -4.68 -14.19 1.92
N LYS A 64 -5.25 -14.73 0.84
CA LYS A 64 -6.58 -14.34 0.34
C LYS A 64 -7.68 -14.27 1.41
N PRO A 65 -7.75 -15.16 2.42
CA PRO A 65 -8.77 -15.07 3.47
C PRO A 65 -8.71 -13.81 4.35
N ASN A 66 -7.63 -13.02 4.28
CA ASN A 66 -7.52 -11.72 4.95
C ASN A 66 -8.17 -10.56 4.17
N TYR A 67 -8.59 -10.79 2.93
CA TYR A 67 -9.21 -9.78 2.06
C TYR A 67 -10.73 -9.85 2.12
N HIS A 68 -11.38 -8.68 2.22
CA HIS A 68 -12.82 -8.60 2.43
C HIS A 68 -13.49 -7.61 1.49
N GLY A 69 -14.63 -8.01 0.91
CA GLY A 69 -15.43 -7.12 0.08
C GLY A 69 -14.82 -6.83 -1.30
N PHE A 70 -13.91 -7.65 -1.80
CA PHE A 70 -13.50 -7.59 -3.21
C PHE A 70 -14.43 -8.46 -4.06
N LYS A 71 -14.56 -8.11 -5.35
CA LYS A 71 -15.11 -9.06 -6.32
C LYS A 71 -14.06 -10.13 -6.61
N ASP A 72 -14.47 -11.36 -6.89
CA ASP A 72 -13.54 -12.47 -7.13
C ASP A 72 -12.50 -12.14 -8.22
N GLU A 73 -12.92 -11.54 -9.34
CA GLU A 73 -12.05 -11.16 -10.45
C GLU A 73 -10.97 -10.11 -10.09
N ASP A 74 -11.27 -9.26 -9.10
CA ASP A 74 -10.34 -8.23 -8.63
C ASP A 74 -9.45 -8.81 -7.53
N LEU A 75 -10.00 -9.65 -6.64
CA LEU A 75 -9.25 -10.32 -5.58
C LEU A 75 -8.08 -11.13 -6.14
N GLU A 76 -8.29 -11.86 -7.23
CA GLU A 76 -7.21 -12.61 -7.90
C GLU A 76 -6.07 -11.72 -8.40
N LYS A 77 -6.35 -10.45 -8.72
CA LYS A 77 -5.33 -9.50 -9.20
C LYS A 77 -4.59 -8.83 -8.05
N ILE A 78 -5.26 -8.55 -6.94
CA ILE A 78 -4.71 -7.72 -5.86
C ILE A 78 -4.14 -8.51 -4.68
N ALA A 79 -4.57 -9.76 -4.48
CA ALA A 79 -4.11 -10.57 -3.35
C ALA A 79 -2.60 -10.81 -3.45
N GLY A 80 -1.85 -10.29 -2.48
CA GLY A 80 -0.38 -10.31 -2.48
C GLY A 80 0.27 -9.39 -3.51
N ALA A 81 -0.46 -8.65 -4.35
CA ALA A 81 0.13 -7.79 -5.38
C ALA A 81 1.04 -6.72 -4.78
N ALA A 82 0.61 -6.11 -3.67
CA ALA A 82 1.41 -5.18 -2.87
C ALA A 82 2.71 -5.84 -2.38
N THR A 83 2.61 -7.02 -1.76
CA THR A 83 3.76 -7.82 -1.32
C THR A 83 4.75 -8.10 -2.45
N TYR A 84 4.25 -8.51 -3.62
CA TYR A 84 5.12 -8.84 -4.75
C TYR A 84 5.75 -7.61 -5.39
N PHE A 85 5.07 -6.46 -5.34
CA PHE A 85 5.66 -5.17 -5.72
C PHE A 85 6.78 -4.77 -4.75
N VAL A 86 6.56 -4.86 -3.43
CA VAL A 86 7.59 -4.60 -2.42
C VAL A 86 8.77 -5.55 -2.56
N LEU A 87 8.53 -6.84 -2.81
CA LEU A 87 9.60 -7.79 -3.12
C LEU A 87 10.39 -7.38 -4.36
N ALA A 88 9.71 -7.00 -5.45
CA ALA A 88 10.37 -6.50 -6.64
C ALA A 88 11.18 -5.23 -6.36
N HIS A 89 10.70 -4.35 -5.49
CA HIS A 89 11.42 -3.16 -5.02
C HIS A 89 12.74 -3.52 -4.32
N GLU A 90 12.71 -4.40 -3.31
CA GLU A 90 13.92 -4.87 -2.63
C GLU A 90 14.90 -5.58 -3.58
N ILE A 91 14.38 -6.36 -4.53
CA ILE A 91 15.19 -7.00 -5.56
C ILE A 91 15.82 -5.96 -6.48
N ALA A 92 15.12 -4.88 -6.82
CA ALA A 92 15.63 -3.85 -7.72
C ALA A 92 16.75 -3.00 -7.09
N HIS A 93 16.75 -2.82 -5.77
CA HIS A 93 17.92 -2.28 -5.06
C HIS A 93 19.18 -3.11 -5.32
N ASN A 94 19.05 -4.41 -5.59
CA ASN A 94 20.17 -5.28 -5.93
C ASN A 94 20.59 -5.24 -7.40
N THR A 95 19.65 -4.97 -8.32
CA THR A 95 19.87 -5.18 -9.76
C THR A 95 19.99 -3.87 -10.55
N THR A 96 19.34 -2.79 -10.09
CA THR A 96 19.08 -1.57 -10.89
C THR A 96 19.50 -0.27 -10.18
N HIS A 97 20.00 -0.32 -8.95
CA HIS A 97 20.21 0.87 -8.12
C HIS A 97 21.09 1.96 -8.78
N PRO A 98 20.67 3.24 -8.75
CA PRO A 98 21.53 4.36 -9.13
C PRO A 98 22.74 4.40 -8.18
N GLY A 99 23.93 4.12 -8.69
CA GLY A 99 25.14 3.97 -7.88
C GLY A 99 25.81 2.61 -7.94
N ARG A 100 25.37 1.67 -8.79
CA ARG A 100 26.10 0.40 -9.00
C ARG A 100 27.56 0.60 -9.43
N GLU A 101 27.86 1.70 -10.12
CA GLU A 101 29.22 2.11 -10.48
C GLU A 101 29.99 2.78 -9.33
N VAL A 102 29.26 3.27 -8.31
CA VAL A 102 29.78 3.98 -7.15
C VAL A 102 29.76 3.03 -5.96
N LYS A 103 30.91 2.36 -5.73
CA LYS A 103 31.09 1.22 -4.79
C LYS A 103 30.50 1.37 -3.37
N SER A 104 30.14 2.57 -2.91
CA SER A 104 29.41 2.77 -1.66
C SER A 104 28.42 3.94 -1.74
N TRP A 105 27.35 3.84 -0.93
CA TRP A 105 26.31 4.87 -0.76
C TRP A 105 26.88 6.24 -0.39
N GLU A 106 27.89 6.30 0.49
CA GLU A 106 28.53 7.54 0.93
C GLU A 106 29.12 8.34 -0.24
N ASN A 107 29.63 7.64 -1.25
CA ASN A 107 30.19 8.26 -2.45
C ASN A 107 29.11 8.76 -3.42
N SER A 108 27.95 8.10 -3.47
CA SER A 108 26.81 8.52 -4.29
C SER A 108 26.13 9.79 -3.76
N VAL A 109 26.21 10.04 -2.45
CA VAL A 109 25.50 11.15 -1.81
C VAL A 109 26.37 12.40 -1.59
N LYS A 110 27.70 12.28 -1.71
CA LYS A 110 28.63 13.34 -1.30
C LYS A 110 28.36 14.69 -1.99
N ASP A 111 28.00 14.66 -3.28
CA ASP A 111 27.84 15.84 -4.13
C ASP A 111 26.40 16.38 -4.20
N ILE A 112 25.46 15.79 -3.44
CA ILE A 112 24.07 16.25 -3.42
C ILE A 112 23.94 17.45 -2.48
N ASP A 113 23.39 18.54 -3.00
CA ASP A 113 23.22 19.81 -2.27
C ASP A 113 21.94 19.79 -1.41
N VAL A 114 22.00 19.03 -0.32
CA VAL A 114 20.98 18.97 0.74
C VAL A 114 21.66 18.95 2.11
N GLU A 115 20.90 19.24 3.18
CA GLU A 115 21.42 19.26 4.53
C GLU A 115 22.08 17.93 4.91
N ALA A 116 23.32 17.99 5.41
CA ALA A 116 24.14 16.80 5.67
C ALA A 116 23.44 15.76 6.56
N ARG A 117 22.60 16.20 7.51
CA ARG A 117 21.85 15.31 8.42
C ARG A 117 20.74 14.52 7.74
N ASP A 118 20.20 15.02 6.62
CA ASP A 118 19.05 14.44 5.90
C ASP A 118 19.47 13.84 4.55
N LYS A 119 20.74 13.99 4.16
CA LYS A 119 21.31 13.53 2.89
C LYS A 119 21.08 12.05 2.56
N PHE A 120 21.30 11.15 3.52
CA PHE A 120 21.00 9.72 3.31
C PHE A 120 19.49 9.45 3.18
N ARG A 121 18.65 10.19 3.91
CA ARG A 121 17.19 10.04 3.83
C ARG A 121 16.66 10.47 2.47
N TRP A 122 17.12 11.62 1.99
CA TRP A 122 16.80 12.10 0.64
C TRP A 122 17.16 11.09 -0.43
N MET A 123 18.33 10.46 -0.28
CA MET A 123 18.79 9.52 -1.27
C MET A 123 18.07 8.18 -1.22
N ASN A 124 17.63 7.73 -0.05
CA ASN A 124 16.71 6.59 0.02
C ASN A 124 15.45 6.89 -0.80
N ILE A 125 14.83 8.05 -0.59
CA ILE A 125 13.61 8.45 -1.30
C ILE A 125 13.83 8.58 -2.81
N ILE A 126 14.92 9.21 -3.25
CA ILE A 126 15.23 9.34 -4.68
C ILE A 126 15.46 7.95 -5.29
N SER A 127 16.16 7.07 -4.58
CA SER A 127 16.37 5.68 -5.02
C SER A 127 15.04 4.97 -5.18
N ASP A 128 14.16 5.06 -4.19
CA ASP A 128 12.84 4.43 -4.19
C ASP A 128 11.98 4.94 -5.35
N ILE A 129 11.95 6.26 -5.60
CA ILE A 129 11.25 6.85 -6.76
C ILE A 129 11.77 6.24 -8.07
N CYS A 130 13.10 6.19 -8.24
CA CYS A 130 13.71 5.65 -9.46
C CYS A 130 13.43 4.15 -9.63
N ILE A 131 13.55 3.38 -8.57
CA ILE A 131 13.31 1.93 -8.57
C ILE A 131 11.85 1.63 -8.87
N ASN A 132 10.93 2.30 -8.19
CA ASN A 132 9.50 2.11 -8.38
C ASN A 132 9.08 2.48 -9.80
N TYR A 133 9.62 3.58 -10.34
CA TYR A 133 9.43 3.93 -11.75
C TYR A 133 9.94 2.83 -12.70
N ASN A 134 11.13 2.28 -12.47
CA ASN A 134 11.67 1.21 -13.31
C ASN A 134 10.80 -0.06 -13.24
N ILE A 135 10.36 -0.43 -12.04
CA ILE A 135 9.52 -1.61 -11.80
C ILE A 135 8.17 -1.50 -12.51
N ILE A 136 7.42 -0.41 -12.31
CA ILE A 136 6.09 -0.25 -12.91
C ILE A 136 6.14 -0.12 -14.45
N ASN A 137 7.33 0.10 -15.02
CA ASN A 137 7.58 0.12 -16.46
C ASN A 137 8.29 -1.14 -16.97
N GLY A 138 8.57 -2.12 -16.10
CA GLY A 138 9.27 -3.35 -16.45
C GLY A 138 10.68 -3.12 -17.01
N MET A 139 11.35 -2.03 -16.63
CA MET A 139 12.70 -1.66 -17.10
C MET A 139 13.81 -2.48 -16.41
N ASN A 140 13.50 -3.01 -15.23
CA ASN A 140 14.31 -3.88 -14.38
C ASN A 140 14.22 -5.37 -14.73
N LEU A 141 13.43 -5.74 -15.76
CA LEU A 141 13.29 -7.12 -16.20
C LEU A 141 14.47 -7.54 -17.08
N VAL A 142 14.89 -8.80 -16.95
CA VAL A 142 15.94 -9.40 -17.79
C VAL A 142 15.61 -9.27 -19.28
N ASP A 143 16.65 -9.14 -20.11
CA ASP A 143 16.52 -8.86 -21.55
C ASP A 143 15.74 -9.93 -22.32
N SER A 144 15.68 -11.16 -21.80
CA SER A 144 14.89 -12.24 -22.39
C SER A 144 13.37 -12.02 -22.28
N ILE A 145 12.92 -11.14 -21.38
CA ILE A 145 11.51 -10.77 -21.21
C ILE A 145 11.21 -9.51 -22.03
N THR A 146 10.49 -9.69 -23.14
CA THR A 146 10.21 -8.62 -24.12
C THR A 146 8.74 -8.57 -24.53
N GLY A 147 8.37 -7.51 -25.25
CA GLY A 147 7.04 -7.34 -25.86
C GLY A 147 5.90 -7.47 -24.86
N LYS A 148 4.83 -8.16 -25.28
CA LYS A 148 3.61 -8.33 -24.49
C LYS A 148 3.86 -8.91 -23.10
N LYS A 149 4.83 -9.82 -22.94
CA LYS A 149 5.11 -10.42 -21.63
C LYS A 149 5.69 -9.39 -20.65
N ARG A 150 6.55 -8.49 -21.13
CA ARG A 150 7.08 -7.36 -20.35
C ARG A 150 5.95 -6.41 -19.93
N GLU A 151 5.03 -6.11 -20.85
CA GLU A 151 3.86 -5.26 -20.58
C GLU A 151 2.94 -5.87 -19.52
N GLU A 152 2.63 -7.18 -19.62
CA GLU A 152 1.81 -7.90 -18.63
C GLU A 152 2.43 -7.88 -17.23
N ILE A 153 3.75 -8.06 -17.13
CA ILE A 153 4.46 -8.00 -15.84
C ILE A 153 4.48 -6.57 -15.30
N ALA A 154 4.76 -5.57 -16.14
CA ALA A 154 4.75 -4.16 -15.76
C ALA A 154 3.36 -3.73 -15.26
N GLU A 155 2.29 -4.22 -15.89
CA GLU A 155 0.92 -3.99 -15.44
C GLU A 155 0.65 -4.61 -14.06
N GLN A 156 1.12 -5.84 -13.80
CA GLN A 156 1.04 -6.45 -12.46
C GLN A 156 1.74 -5.60 -11.40
N PHE A 157 2.90 -5.02 -11.72
CA PHE A 157 3.58 -4.12 -10.79
C PHE A 157 2.87 -2.80 -10.55
N ARG A 158 2.21 -2.21 -11.56
CA ARG A 158 1.34 -1.04 -11.37
C ARG A 158 0.18 -1.36 -10.43
N TRP A 159 -0.41 -2.54 -10.60
CA TRP A 159 -1.45 -3.04 -9.69
C TRP A 159 -0.91 -3.23 -8.27
N GLY A 160 0.29 -3.78 -8.11
CA GLY A 160 0.93 -3.93 -6.81
C GLY A 160 1.19 -2.60 -6.11
N LEU A 161 1.77 -1.62 -6.81
CA LEU A 161 1.97 -0.26 -6.28
C LEU A 161 0.63 0.38 -5.87
N ALA A 162 -0.37 0.36 -6.75
CA ALA A 162 -1.66 0.96 -6.45
C ALA A 162 -2.38 0.24 -5.29
N SER A 163 -2.24 -1.09 -5.19
CA SER A 163 -2.79 -1.86 -4.08
C SER A 163 -2.13 -1.47 -2.77
N GLU A 164 -0.80 -1.38 -2.72
CA GLU A 164 -0.08 -0.94 -1.52
C GLU A 164 -0.54 0.45 -1.07
N MET A 165 -0.76 1.36 -2.03
CA MET A 165 -1.12 2.75 -1.74
C MET A 165 -2.56 2.94 -1.24
N PHE A 166 -3.52 2.18 -1.77
CA PHE A 166 -4.95 2.49 -1.61
C PHE A 166 -5.78 1.42 -0.91
N MET A 167 -5.25 0.23 -0.66
CA MET A 167 -5.93 -0.73 0.20
C MET A 167 -6.00 -0.19 1.63
N ARG A 168 -7.12 -0.48 2.30
CA ARG A 168 -7.33 -0.10 3.70
C ARG A 168 -6.90 -1.24 4.60
N HIS A 169 -6.12 -0.93 5.64
CA HIS A 169 -5.58 -1.92 6.57
C HIS A 169 -6.17 -1.74 7.97
N SER A 170 -6.80 -2.81 8.47
CA SER A 170 -7.28 -2.88 9.86
C SER A 170 -6.31 -3.70 10.71
N THR A 171 -5.58 -3.01 11.57
CA THR A 171 -4.55 -3.56 12.48
C THR A 171 -5.06 -3.79 13.91
N ASP A 172 -6.36 -3.58 14.16
CA ASP A 172 -6.98 -3.80 15.48
C ASP A 172 -7.40 -5.27 15.66
N HIS A 173 -6.40 -6.11 15.96
CA HIS A 173 -6.59 -7.54 16.13
C HIS A 173 -7.45 -7.86 17.37
N THR A 174 -7.42 -7.04 18.41
CA THR A 174 -8.22 -7.27 19.63
C THR A 174 -9.72 -7.11 19.32
N THR A 175 -10.10 -6.00 18.69
CA THR A 175 -11.51 -5.78 18.30
C THR A 175 -11.95 -6.84 17.27
N ALA A 176 -11.10 -7.16 16.29
CA ALA A 176 -11.39 -8.22 15.31
C ALA A 176 -11.61 -9.60 15.96
N SER A 177 -10.79 -9.96 16.95
CA SER A 177 -10.92 -11.23 17.69
C SER A 177 -12.23 -11.29 18.49
N ALA A 178 -12.59 -10.20 19.18
CA ALA A 178 -13.86 -10.13 19.89
C ALA A 178 -15.06 -10.27 18.93
N MET A 179 -14.99 -9.58 17.78
CA MET A 179 -16.02 -9.59 16.74
C MET A 179 -16.24 -10.99 16.15
N ILE A 180 -15.16 -11.66 15.73
CA ILE A 180 -15.29 -12.98 15.09
C ILE A 180 -15.85 -14.03 16.07
N ASN A 181 -15.48 -13.94 17.35
CA ASN A 181 -15.99 -14.85 18.38
C ASN A 181 -17.48 -14.57 18.73
N GLN A 182 -17.97 -13.36 18.50
CA GLN A 182 -19.40 -13.03 18.63
C GLN A 182 -20.21 -13.43 17.39
N GLY A 183 -19.55 -13.74 16.27
CA GLY A 183 -20.18 -14.11 15.00
C GLY A 183 -20.86 -12.95 14.27
N THR A 184 -20.76 -11.71 14.77
CA THR A 184 -21.34 -10.52 14.14
C THR A 184 -20.39 -9.33 14.18
N ASN A 185 -20.46 -8.48 13.16
CA ASN A 185 -19.69 -7.24 13.11
C ASN A 185 -20.33 -6.10 13.92
N ALA A 186 -19.67 -4.94 13.96
CA ALA A 186 -20.15 -3.75 14.69
C ALA A 186 -21.51 -3.21 14.16
N TYR A 187 -22.00 -3.74 13.03
CA TYR A 187 -23.26 -3.38 12.41
C TYR A 187 -24.31 -4.50 12.53
N GLY A 188 -24.04 -5.55 13.31
CA GLY A 188 -24.94 -6.69 13.53
C GLY A 188 -25.03 -7.66 12.35
N GLN A 189 -24.14 -7.55 11.37
CA GLN A 189 -24.09 -8.47 10.22
C GLN A 189 -23.29 -9.71 10.60
N ALA A 190 -23.72 -10.89 10.16
CA ALA A 190 -22.97 -12.12 10.38
C ALA A 190 -21.58 -12.04 9.73
N ILE A 191 -20.56 -12.52 10.45
CA ILE A 191 -19.19 -12.61 9.94
C ILE A 191 -18.83 -14.07 9.72
N LEU A 192 -18.15 -14.33 8.60
CA LEU A 192 -17.62 -15.65 8.26
C LEU A 192 -16.31 -15.89 8.99
N GLU A 193 -16.17 -17.09 9.56
CA GLU A 193 -14.90 -17.61 10.07
C GLU A 193 -13.87 -17.73 8.94
N ASN A 194 -12.80 -16.96 9.04
CA ASN A 194 -11.70 -16.93 8.07
C ASN A 194 -10.36 -17.36 8.69
N ARG A 195 -10.33 -17.73 9.97
CA ARG A 195 -9.19 -18.38 10.60
C ARG A 195 -9.09 -19.82 10.11
N VAL A 196 -7.87 -20.37 10.12
CA VAL A 196 -7.66 -21.78 9.81
C VAL A 196 -8.28 -22.63 10.91
N LEU A 197 -9.13 -23.58 10.51
CA LEU A 197 -9.81 -24.51 11.39
C LEU A 197 -9.14 -25.89 11.39
N ASP A 198 -9.19 -26.58 12.52
CA ASP A 198 -8.80 -27.97 12.66
C ASP A 198 -9.90 -28.93 12.12
N ALA A 199 -9.65 -30.23 12.22
CA ALA A 199 -10.61 -31.26 11.77
C ALA A 199 -11.97 -31.23 12.52
N ASN A 200 -12.03 -30.56 13.67
CA ASN A 200 -13.26 -30.40 14.47
C ASN A 200 -13.98 -29.08 14.19
N GLY A 201 -13.48 -28.27 13.24
CA GLY A 201 -14.04 -26.96 12.94
C GLY A 201 -13.69 -25.88 13.97
N VAL A 202 -12.65 -26.09 14.78
CA VAL A 202 -12.19 -25.14 15.80
C VAL A 202 -10.92 -24.43 15.29
N PRO A 203 -10.73 -23.12 15.52
CA PRO A 203 -9.52 -22.44 15.09
C PRO A 203 -8.26 -23.11 15.64
N VAL A 204 -7.27 -23.35 14.76
CA VAL A 204 -6.00 -23.99 15.15
C VAL A 204 -5.33 -23.23 16.30
N SER A 205 -4.77 -23.94 17.28
CA SER A 205 -4.16 -23.32 18.46
C SER A 205 -2.85 -22.60 18.10
N LEU A 206 -2.71 -21.34 18.50
CA LEU A 206 -1.46 -20.59 18.30
C LEU A 206 -0.35 -20.99 19.28
N GLU A 207 -0.69 -21.76 20.32
CA GLU A 207 0.26 -22.27 21.31
C GLU A 207 1.05 -23.48 20.78
N ASP A 208 0.56 -24.14 19.73
CA ASP A 208 1.26 -25.26 19.10
C ASP A 208 2.42 -24.74 18.23
N PRO A 209 3.68 -25.07 18.59
CA PRO A 209 4.86 -24.57 17.88
C PRO A 209 4.96 -25.12 16.45
N THR A 210 4.24 -26.19 16.12
CA THR A 210 4.21 -26.79 14.78
C THR A 210 3.26 -26.07 13.82
N VAL A 211 2.41 -25.17 14.31
CA VAL A 211 1.49 -24.41 13.46
C VAL A 211 2.28 -23.53 12.50
N PRO A 212 2.07 -23.69 11.17
CA PRO A 212 2.74 -22.88 10.18
C PRO A 212 2.52 -21.39 10.40
N LEU A 213 3.54 -20.60 10.11
CA LEU A 213 3.57 -19.17 10.36
C LEU A 213 2.36 -18.49 9.73
N TRP A 214 2.05 -18.78 8.47
CA TRP A 214 0.90 -18.19 7.78
C TRP A 214 -0.45 -18.45 8.48
N GLN A 215 -0.64 -19.61 9.11
CA GLN A 215 -1.89 -19.91 9.85
C GLN A 215 -2.06 -19.02 11.08
N ARG A 216 -0.94 -18.55 11.64
CA ARG A 216 -0.92 -17.63 12.79
C ARG A 216 -1.34 -16.21 12.42
N TYR A 217 -1.29 -15.85 11.14
CA TYR A 217 -1.63 -14.53 10.61
C TYR A 217 -2.83 -14.55 9.65
N GLN A 218 -3.47 -15.70 9.46
CA GLN A 218 -4.70 -15.78 8.68
C GLN A 218 -5.92 -15.58 9.57
N GLY A 219 -6.75 -14.62 9.23
CA GLY A 219 -8.09 -14.43 9.76
C GLY A 219 -8.22 -13.34 10.82
N TYR A 220 -9.47 -13.03 11.17
CA TYR A 220 -9.80 -12.02 12.17
C TYR A 220 -9.14 -12.33 13.52
N GLY A 221 -8.47 -11.32 14.08
CA GLY A 221 -7.78 -11.44 15.36
C GLY A 221 -6.40 -12.08 15.30
N ARG A 222 -5.88 -12.37 14.10
CA ARG A 222 -4.57 -12.98 13.88
C ARG A 222 -3.65 -12.08 13.04
N GLY A 223 -4.10 -11.70 11.85
CA GLY A 223 -3.37 -10.79 10.97
C GLY A 223 -4.17 -9.57 10.59
N ASP A 224 -3.55 -8.69 9.81
CA ASP A 224 -4.22 -7.51 9.28
C ASP A 224 -5.35 -7.91 8.33
N GLN A 225 -6.46 -7.20 8.46
CA GLN A 225 -7.63 -7.39 7.60
C GLN A 225 -7.63 -6.29 6.54
N ILE A 226 -7.77 -6.70 5.29
CA ILE A 226 -7.51 -5.86 4.12
C ILE A 226 -8.82 -5.60 3.39
N TYR A 227 -9.09 -4.32 3.11
CA TYR A 227 -10.33 -3.88 2.52
C TYR A 227 -10.07 -3.02 1.27
N PRO A 228 -11.01 -2.97 0.31
CA PRO A 228 -10.89 -2.09 -0.84
C PRO A 228 -10.76 -0.65 -0.42
N SER A 229 -10.15 0.18 -1.25
CA SER A 229 -10.15 1.63 -1.04
C SER A 229 -11.57 2.17 -0.89
N LEU A 230 -11.72 3.33 -0.26
CA LEU A 230 -13.03 3.99 -0.16
C LEU A 230 -13.61 4.28 -1.56
N ALA A 231 -12.76 4.70 -2.50
CA ALA A 231 -13.16 4.94 -3.89
C ALA A 231 -13.70 3.66 -4.55
N TYR A 232 -13.01 2.53 -4.41
CA TYR A 232 -13.49 1.25 -4.92
C TYR A 232 -14.87 0.91 -4.34
N SER A 233 -15.06 1.09 -3.03
CA SER A 233 -16.33 0.81 -2.36
C SER A 233 -17.50 1.70 -2.85
N VAL A 234 -17.21 2.96 -3.17
CA VAL A 234 -18.17 3.92 -3.76
C VAL A 234 -18.52 3.54 -5.20
N LEU A 235 -17.52 3.24 -6.02
CA LEU A 235 -17.69 2.87 -7.43
C LEU A 235 -18.49 1.57 -7.58
N ASN A 236 -18.25 0.60 -6.70
CA ASN A 236 -18.90 -0.72 -6.71
C ASN A 236 -20.19 -0.80 -5.89
N ASN A 237 -20.73 0.33 -5.40
CA ASN A 237 -22.00 0.37 -4.66
C ASN A 237 -22.06 -0.62 -3.47
N GLN A 238 -20.98 -0.74 -2.69
CA GLN A 238 -20.93 -1.69 -1.57
C GLN A 238 -21.90 -1.37 -0.42
N GLY A 239 -21.89 -2.11 0.69
CA GLY A 239 -22.68 -1.74 1.86
C GLY A 239 -22.28 -0.35 2.41
N GLU A 240 -23.20 0.34 3.09
CA GLU A 240 -22.94 1.64 3.73
C GLU A 240 -21.70 1.58 4.65
N ASN A 241 -21.53 0.48 5.38
CA ASN A 241 -20.37 0.23 6.25
C ASN A 241 -19.02 0.30 5.51
N TYR A 242 -18.98 -0.07 4.22
CA TYR A 242 -17.76 0.04 3.41
C TYR A 242 -17.43 1.47 2.98
N ARG A 243 -18.42 2.38 3.02
CA ARG A 243 -18.32 3.76 2.55
C ARG A 243 -18.28 4.81 3.68
N LYS A 244 -18.07 4.37 4.93
CA LYS A 244 -18.00 5.27 6.08
C LYS A 244 -16.62 5.90 6.24
N VAL A 245 -16.64 7.19 6.54
CA VAL A 245 -15.47 7.98 6.93
C VAL A 245 -15.74 8.70 8.24
N ARG A 246 -14.67 8.97 9.00
CA ARG A 246 -14.69 9.88 10.15
C ARG A 246 -14.03 11.19 9.79
N CYS A 247 -14.75 12.30 10.00
CA CYS A 247 -14.19 13.63 9.86
C CYS A 247 -13.14 13.88 10.95
N ILE A 248 -11.93 14.28 10.56
CA ILE A 248 -10.82 14.59 11.47
C ILE A 248 -10.53 16.10 11.57
N LYS A 249 -11.22 16.92 10.77
CA LYS A 249 -11.13 18.38 10.80
C LYS A 249 -12.49 19.04 10.61
N GLY A 250 -12.97 19.69 11.68
CA GLY A 250 -14.18 20.50 11.62
C GLY A 250 -14.00 21.81 10.84
N GLY A 251 -15.10 22.53 10.59
CA GLY A 251 -15.14 23.80 9.84
C GLY A 251 -15.83 23.65 8.48
N ASP A 252 -16.31 24.75 7.90
CA ASP A 252 -17.05 24.79 6.62
C ASP A 252 -18.21 23.76 6.57
N GLY A 253 -19.02 23.68 7.63
CA GLY A 253 -20.11 22.72 7.74
C GLY A 253 -19.69 21.31 8.19
N ARG A 254 -18.39 21.03 8.31
CA ARG A 254 -17.86 19.77 8.86
C ARG A 254 -17.83 19.78 10.37
N ARG A 255 -18.14 18.63 10.98
CA ARG A 255 -18.02 18.41 12.42
C ARG A 255 -16.95 17.36 12.71
N ASN A 256 -15.92 17.75 13.46
CA ASN A 256 -14.87 16.82 13.88
C ASN A 256 -15.46 15.62 14.64
N GLY A 257 -14.98 14.41 14.34
CA GLY A 257 -15.46 13.15 14.88
C GLY A 257 -16.76 12.62 14.27
N LYS A 258 -17.48 13.41 13.44
CA LYS A 258 -18.69 12.94 12.78
C LYS A 258 -18.34 11.80 11.82
N VAL A 259 -19.13 10.72 11.89
CA VAL A 259 -19.10 9.63 10.92
C VAL A 259 -20.14 9.92 9.84
N SER A 260 -19.75 9.75 8.58
CA SER A 260 -20.60 10.05 7.43
C SER A 260 -20.35 9.06 6.30
N GLU A 261 -21.35 8.87 5.45
CA GLU A 261 -21.24 8.07 4.23
C GLU A 261 -20.70 8.93 3.10
N VAL A 262 -19.76 8.37 2.32
CA VAL A 262 -19.32 8.93 1.05
C VAL A 262 -20.13 8.31 -0.08
N THR A 263 -20.75 9.13 -0.93
CA THR A 263 -21.60 8.65 -2.02
C THR A 263 -21.01 8.88 -3.42
N ASP A 264 -20.01 9.74 -3.54
CA ASP A 264 -19.21 9.93 -4.76
C ASP A 264 -17.77 10.35 -4.41
N VAL A 265 -16.87 10.21 -5.37
CA VAL A 265 -15.45 10.58 -5.26
C VAL A 265 -15.02 11.42 -6.45
N LYS A 266 -14.02 12.28 -6.28
CA LYS A 266 -13.42 13.08 -7.35
C LYS A 266 -11.91 13.04 -7.28
N THR A 267 -11.28 12.63 -8.37
CA THR A 267 -9.82 12.55 -8.53
C THR A 267 -9.21 13.94 -8.74
N TYR A 268 -7.88 14.04 -8.67
CA TYR A 268 -7.18 15.31 -8.91
C TYR A 268 -7.33 15.85 -10.33
N ASP A 269 -7.55 14.97 -11.31
CA ASP A 269 -7.85 15.34 -12.69
C ASP A 269 -9.38 15.55 -12.94
N GLY A 270 -10.20 15.51 -11.89
CA GLY A 270 -11.61 15.88 -11.95
C GLY A 270 -12.56 14.77 -12.40
N ARG A 271 -12.07 13.54 -12.59
CA ARG A 271 -12.95 12.39 -12.83
C ARG A 271 -13.74 12.05 -11.58
N THR A 272 -15.01 11.70 -11.76
CA THR A 272 -15.88 11.13 -10.72
C THR A 272 -16.29 9.72 -11.07
N LYS A 273 -17.12 9.10 -10.22
CA LYS A 273 -17.75 7.81 -10.53
C LYS A 273 -18.41 7.76 -11.90
N GLY A 274 -19.07 8.85 -12.31
CA GLY A 274 -19.77 8.94 -13.59
C GLY A 274 -18.85 9.18 -14.80
N SER A 275 -17.57 9.51 -14.58
CA SER A 275 -16.66 9.95 -15.65
C SER A 275 -15.30 9.25 -15.62
N GLY A 276 -15.23 8.04 -15.05
CA GLY A 276 -14.06 7.16 -15.15
C GLY A 276 -13.03 7.27 -14.03
N ALA A 277 -13.41 7.73 -12.83
CA ALA A 277 -12.57 7.52 -11.65
C ALA A 277 -12.44 6.00 -11.39
N THR A 278 -11.26 5.59 -10.94
CA THR A 278 -10.96 4.20 -10.56
C THR A 278 -10.87 4.06 -9.03
N GLY A 279 -10.90 2.81 -8.56
CA GLY A 279 -10.74 2.51 -7.13
C GLY A 279 -9.30 2.59 -6.64
N TRP A 280 -8.33 2.92 -7.49
CA TRP A 280 -6.92 2.64 -7.25
C TRP A 280 -6.05 3.85 -7.55
N GLU A 281 -6.53 5.03 -7.17
CA GLU A 281 -5.88 6.30 -7.46
C GLU A 281 -6.17 7.38 -6.39
N PRO A 282 -5.37 8.47 -6.35
CA PRO A 282 -5.55 9.55 -5.40
C PRO A 282 -6.90 10.27 -5.58
N ILE A 283 -7.63 10.38 -4.48
CA ILE A 283 -8.91 11.11 -4.44
C ILE A 283 -8.69 12.49 -3.83
N LYS A 284 -9.12 13.54 -4.54
CA LYS A 284 -9.10 14.93 -4.10
C LYS A 284 -10.27 15.25 -3.18
N GLU A 285 -11.48 14.83 -3.57
CA GLU A 285 -12.70 15.16 -2.84
C GLU A 285 -13.62 13.95 -2.67
N TYR A 286 -14.30 13.93 -1.53
CA TYR A 286 -15.44 13.06 -1.25
C TYR A 286 -16.73 13.87 -1.34
N PHE A 287 -17.78 13.30 -1.93
CA PHE A 287 -19.13 13.82 -1.80
C PHE A 287 -19.76 13.25 -0.53
N VAL A 288 -19.88 14.09 0.48
CA VAL A 288 -20.27 13.72 1.85
C VAL A 288 -21.21 14.81 2.39
N ASP A 289 -22.28 14.40 3.06
CA ASP A 289 -23.30 15.31 3.62
C ASP A 289 -23.85 16.32 2.57
N GLY A 290 -23.97 15.89 1.31
CA GLY A 290 -24.51 16.72 0.23
C GLY A 290 -23.55 17.76 -0.35
N ALA A 291 -22.25 17.70 -0.02
CA ALA A 291 -21.24 18.62 -0.56
C ALA A 291 -19.94 17.91 -0.95
N TRP A 292 -19.24 18.46 -1.94
CA TRP A 292 -17.87 18.09 -2.25
C TRP A 292 -16.92 18.68 -1.21
N GLN A 293 -16.11 17.82 -0.61
CA GLN A 293 -15.19 18.22 0.44
C GLN A 293 -13.85 17.49 0.29
N SER A 294 -12.76 18.16 0.65
CA SER A 294 -11.41 17.57 0.56
C SER A 294 -11.34 16.24 1.31
N SER A 295 -10.86 15.21 0.62
CA SER A 295 -10.66 13.86 1.17
C SER A 295 -9.75 13.86 2.38
N ARG A 296 -8.80 14.81 2.45
CA ARG A 296 -7.82 14.99 3.53
C ARG A 296 -8.45 15.16 4.91
N TYR A 297 -9.71 15.59 4.98
CA TYR A 297 -10.41 15.82 6.26
C TYR A 297 -11.15 14.59 6.76
N TYR A 298 -10.98 13.45 6.09
CA TYR A 298 -11.73 12.24 6.32
C TYR A 298 -10.81 11.02 6.37
N ILE A 299 -10.99 10.16 7.36
CA ILE A 299 -10.30 8.87 7.43
C ILE A 299 -11.33 7.75 7.24
N PRO A 300 -11.11 6.80 6.32
CA PRO A 300 -11.98 5.65 6.16
C PRO A 300 -12.09 4.80 7.43
N LEU A 301 -13.26 4.20 7.62
CA LEU A 301 -13.52 3.26 8.71
C LEU A 301 -13.45 1.81 8.22
N CYS A 302 -13.12 0.91 9.14
CA CYS A 302 -13.19 -0.53 8.94
C CYS A 302 -14.67 -0.93 8.74
N PRO A 303 -15.00 -1.63 7.65
CA PRO A 303 -16.37 -2.06 7.37
C PRO A 303 -16.95 -3.00 8.41
N ASP A 304 -16.12 -3.66 9.21
CA ASP A 304 -16.59 -4.61 10.22
C ASP A 304 -16.47 -4.09 11.64
N THR A 305 -15.37 -3.40 12.00
CA THR A 305 -15.16 -2.94 13.38
C THR A 305 -15.57 -1.49 13.63
N GLY A 306 -15.77 -0.68 12.58
CA GLY A 306 -16.03 0.76 12.71
C GLY A 306 -14.85 1.60 13.24
N LYS A 307 -13.69 0.98 13.44
CA LYS A 307 -12.42 1.66 13.81
C LYS A 307 -11.78 2.34 12.61
N LEU A 308 -10.77 3.18 12.82
CA LEU A 308 -10.03 3.77 11.70
C LEU A 308 -9.33 2.67 10.89
N CYS A 309 -9.44 2.76 9.57
CA CYS A 309 -8.87 1.81 8.62
C CYS A 309 -8.37 2.59 7.40
N PRO A 310 -7.32 3.43 7.56
CA PRO A 310 -6.77 4.23 6.48
C PRO A 310 -6.08 3.34 5.45
N ALA A 311 -5.92 3.88 4.24
CA ALA A 311 -4.87 3.41 3.33
C ALA A 311 -3.55 4.13 3.61
N ILE A 312 -2.42 3.60 3.15
CA ILE A 312 -1.11 4.25 3.38
C ILE A 312 -1.05 5.66 2.79
N TRP A 313 -1.78 5.92 1.69
CA TRP A 313 -1.96 7.27 1.15
C TRP A 313 -2.46 8.25 2.21
N ASP A 314 -3.45 7.85 3.02
CA ASP A 314 -3.98 8.70 4.09
C ASP A 314 -2.96 8.84 5.23
N GLY A 315 -2.41 7.71 5.68
CA GLY A 315 -1.75 7.59 6.97
C GLY A 315 -1.49 6.14 7.36
N ILE A 316 -0.94 5.93 8.56
CA ILE A 316 -0.84 4.61 9.19
C ILE A 316 -1.66 4.65 10.47
N ALA A 317 -2.56 3.68 10.64
CA ALA A 317 -3.27 3.47 11.90
C ALA A 317 -2.79 2.21 12.61
N ILE A 318 -2.65 2.30 13.93
CA ILE A 318 -2.31 1.20 14.82
C ILE A 318 -3.45 1.06 15.82
N LYS A 319 -4.04 -0.15 15.93
CA LYS A 319 -5.15 -0.44 16.87
C LYS A 319 -6.33 0.53 16.72
N GLY A 320 -6.65 0.92 15.49
CA GLY A 320 -7.79 1.78 15.18
C GLY A 320 -7.58 3.27 15.47
N GLU A 321 -6.35 3.70 15.75
CA GLU A 321 -5.97 5.10 15.97
C GLU A 321 -4.88 5.51 14.98
N MET A 322 -4.91 6.76 14.52
CA MET A 322 -3.87 7.28 13.62
C MET A 322 -2.54 7.37 14.36
N ASN A 323 -1.51 6.73 13.81
CA ASN A 323 -0.13 6.82 14.28
C ASN A 323 0.70 7.78 13.43
N ARG A 324 0.45 7.80 12.11
CA ARG A 324 1.14 8.67 11.14
C ARG A 324 0.17 9.22 10.11
N TYR A 325 0.45 10.41 9.61
CA TYR A 325 -0.33 11.09 8.57
C TYR A 325 0.58 11.38 7.39
N TRP A 326 0.16 10.96 6.19
CA TRP A 326 0.88 11.21 4.93
C TRP A 326 0.14 12.28 4.13
N TRP A 327 -1.11 11.98 3.74
CA TRP A 327 -1.97 12.93 3.03
C TRP A 327 -3.06 13.56 3.91
N ALA A 328 -3.55 12.77 4.87
CA ALA A 328 -4.61 13.19 5.76
C ALA A 328 -4.21 14.40 6.61
N TYR A 329 -5.19 15.21 6.98
CA TYR A 329 -4.97 16.40 7.79
C TYR A 329 -4.43 16.02 9.17
N VAL A 330 -3.41 16.76 9.59
CA VAL A 330 -2.90 16.77 10.95
C VAL A 330 -2.82 18.23 11.41
N SER A 331 -3.20 18.48 12.66
CA SER A 331 -3.09 19.83 13.23
C SER A 331 -1.61 20.22 13.39
N LYS A 332 -1.28 21.51 13.30
CA LYS A 332 0.09 21.97 13.60
C LYS A 332 0.58 21.56 14.99
N ALA A 333 -0.33 21.48 15.96
CA ALA A 333 0.01 21.08 17.32
C ALA A 333 0.41 19.61 17.37
N ASP A 334 -0.31 18.74 16.66
CA ASP A 334 -0.02 17.30 16.63
C ASP A 334 1.18 16.98 15.73
N ALA A 335 1.32 17.67 14.60
CA ALA A 335 2.48 17.53 13.73
C ALA A 335 3.81 17.86 14.43
N ARG A 336 3.80 18.84 15.35
CA ARG A 336 4.97 19.19 16.18
C ARG A 336 5.30 18.16 17.26
N LYS A 337 4.37 17.26 17.60
CA LYS A 337 4.63 16.14 18.51
C LYS A 337 5.32 14.97 17.79
N GLY A 338 5.20 14.90 16.46
CA GLY A 338 5.93 13.95 15.62
C GLY A 338 7.40 14.35 15.45
N THR A 339 8.29 13.36 15.36
CA THR A 339 9.72 13.55 15.62
C THR A 339 10.67 13.26 14.45
N SER A 340 10.20 12.99 13.22
CA SER A 340 11.12 12.47 12.19
C SER A 340 11.29 13.28 10.91
N GLY A 341 10.28 14.04 10.46
CA GLY A 341 10.33 14.76 9.17
C GLY A 341 10.30 13.83 7.95
N TYR A 342 10.24 12.51 8.17
CA TYR A 342 10.14 11.48 7.14
C TYR A 342 8.78 11.53 6.43
N GLU A 343 7.76 12.07 7.10
CA GLU A 343 6.42 12.21 6.59
C GLU A 343 6.40 13.05 5.30
N TYR A 344 7.15 14.16 5.24
CA TYR A 344 7.22 15.01 4.04
C TYR A 344 7.92 14.34 2.86
N LEU A 345 9.04 13.68 3.17
CA LEU A 345 9.85 12.95 2.21
C LEU A 345 9.06 11.82 1.57
N GLY A 346 8.35 11.10 2.42
CA GLY A 346 7.50 10.02 2.01
C GLY A 346 6.22 10.48 1.28
N THR A 347 5.63 11.64 1.64
CA THR A 347 4.58 12.27 0.83
C THR A 347 5.10 12.59 -0.58
N GLN A 348 6.33 13.10 -0.70
CA GLN A 348 6.93 13.37 -2.00
C GLN A 348 7.11 12.09 -2.82
N LEU A 349 7.65 11.02 -2.22
CA LEU A 349 7.77 9.69 -2.85
C LEU A 349 6.45 9.29 -3.52
N PHE A 350 5.35 9.26 -2.76
CA PHE A 350 4.03 8.85 -3.25
C PHE A 350 3.50 9.76 -4.38
N VAL A 351 3.72 11.07 -4.30
CA VAL A 351 3.32 11.99 -5.36
C VAL A 351 4.11 11.73 -6.65
N TYR A 352 5.43 11.54 -6.54
CA TYR A 352 6.28 11.29 -7.72
C TYR A 352 6.04 9.91 -8.35
N GLU A 353 5.71 8.90 -7.56
CA GLU A 353 5.25 7.61 -8.08
C GLU A 353 4.00 7.76 -8.96
N TRP A 354 3.03 8.54 -8.49
CA TRP A 354 1.83 8.87 -9.29
C TRP A 354 2.15 9.73 -10.51
N CYS A 355 3.11 10.65 -10.43
CA CYS A 355 3.60 11.33 -11.61
C CYS A 355 4.12 10.33 -12.66
N GLY A 356 4.86 9.30 -12.23
CA GLY A 356 5.31 8.21 -13.08
C GLY A 356 4.15 7.42 -13.72
N ILE A 357 3.10 7.12 -12.97
CA ILE A 357 1.88 6.48 -13.50
C ILE A 357 1.22 7.38 -14.57
N TYR A 358 1.05 8.68 -14.29
CA TYR A 358 0.46 9.61 -15.26
C TYR A 358 1.32 9.74 -16.53
N ALA A 359 2.65 9.78 -16.39
CA ALA A 359 3.57 9.89 -17.51
C ALA A 359 3.54 8.68 -18.45
N THR A 360 3.23 7.50 -17.93
CA THR A 360 3.40 6.23 -18.65
C THR A 360 2.13 5.76 -19.35
N ASN A 361 1.02 6.50 -19.27
CA ASN A 361 -0.18 6.21 -20.03
C ASN A 361 0.03 6.61 -21.51
N PRO A 362 0.15 5.65 -22.46
CA PRO A 362 0.43 5.96 -23.86
C PRO A 362 -0.75 6.61 -24.58
N LYS A 363 -1.97 6.48 -24.05
CA LYS A 363 -3.19 7.09 -24.60
C LYS A 363 -3.39 8.53 -24.13
N GLY A 364 -2.60 8.96 -23.15
CA GLY A 364 -2.74 10.23 -22.48
C GLY A 364 -4.00 10.32 -21.61
N TRP A 365 -4.11 11.43 -20.90
CA TRP A 365 -5.22 11.68 -19.97
C TRP A 365 -6.15 12.75 -20.54
N PRO A 366 -7.41 12.42 -20.92
CA PRO A 366 -8.34 13.38 -21.50
C PRO A 366 -8.52 14.66 -20.66
N GLN A 367 -8.48 14.51 -19.34
CA GLN A 367 -8.62 15.59 -18.35
C GLN A 367 -7.44 16.55 -18.38
N PHE A 368 -6.28 16.09 -18.85
CA PHE A 368 -5.10 16.88 -19.12
C PHE A 368 -4.91 17.11 -20.61
N ALA A 369 -6.01 17.26 -21.36
CA ALA A 369 -6.02 17.51 -22.80
C ALA A 369 -5.24 16.47 -23.62
N GLY A 370 -5.25 15.21 -23.18
CA GLY A 370 -4.55 14.11 -23.85
C GLY A 370 -3.03 14.15 -23.69
N LYS A 371 -2.48 14.95 -22.76
CA LYS A 371 -1.04 14.96 -22.45
C LYS A 371 -0.54 13.55 -22.10
N THR A 372 0.69 13.26 -22.51
CA THR A 372 1.44 12.04 -22.25
C THR A 372 2.84 12.37 -21.69
N GLY A 373 3.56 11.37 -21.20
CA GLY A 373 4.95 11.52 -20.77
C GLY A 373 5.12 12.58 -19.69
N ARG A 374 6.24 13.29 -19.75
CA ARG A 374 6.56 14.36 -18.80
C ARG A 374 5.46 15.43 -18.67
N ALA A 375 4.80 15.79 -19.78
CA ALA A 375 3.74 16.80 -19.75
C ALA A 375 2.51 16.34 -18.94
N ALA A 376 2.20 15.04 -18.94
CA ALA A 376 1.14 14.48 -18.10
C ALA A 376 1.53 14.47 -16.61
N ALA A 377 2.78 14.13 -16.30
CA ALA A 377 3.31 14.21 -14.94
C ALA A 377 3.26 15.64 -14.39
N GLU A 378 3.73 16.63 -15.16
CA GLU A 378 3.69 18.04 -14.77
C GLU A 378 2.25 18.52 -14.55
N ALA A 379 1.30 18.12 -15.41
CA ALA A 379 -0.11 18.46 -15.22
C ALA A 379 -0.71 17.86 -13.94
N PHE A 380 -0.30 16.64 -13.56
CA PHE A 380 -0.71 16.04 -12.29
C PHE A 380 -0.11 16.78 -11.09
N ILE A 381 1.18 17.17 -11.16
CA ILE A 381 1.84 17.98 -10.12
C ILE A 381 1.07 19.30 -9.92
N ASP A 382 0.73 19.99 -11.00
CA ASP A 382 -0.04 21.23 -10.93
C ASP A 382 -1.42 21.01 -10.28
N ALA A 383 -2.09 19.90 -10.61
CA ALA A 383 -3.40 19.57 -10.07
C ALA A 383 -3.38 19.28 -8.55
N ILE A 384 -2.27 18.72 -8.04
CA ILE A 384 -2.12 18.31 -6.64
C ILE A 384 -1.38 19.34 -5.77
N ALA A 385 -0.67 20.30 -6.38
CA ALA A 385 0.23 21.24 -5.72
C ALA A 385 -0.39 21.99 -4.53
N GLU A 386 -1.65 22.41 -4.63
CA GLU A 386 -2.32 23.13 -3.54
C GLU A 386 -2.48 22.23 -2.29
N ASP A 387 -2.90 20.99 -2.46
CA ASP A 387 -3.04 20.06 -1.34
C ASP A 387 -1.67 19.61 -0.82
N MET A 388 -0.68 19.47 -1.69
CA MET A 388 0.70 19.24 -1.30
C MET A 388 1.22 20.38 -0.41
N ASP A 389 1.04 21.66 -0.79
CA ASP A 389 1.40 22.81 0.06
C ASP A 389 0.73 22.72 1.44
N ARG A 390 -0.56 22.36 1.46
CA ARG A 390 -1.30 22.22 2.71
C ARG A 390 -0.81 21.06 3.57
N VAL A 391 -0.40 19.94 2.98
CA VAL A 391 0.25 18.82 3.71
C VAL A 391 1.58 19.29 4.30
N MET A 392 2.46 19.86 3.47
CA MET A 392 3.79 20.31 3.88
C MET A 392 3.78 21.41 4.95
N ARG A 393 2.71 22.20 5.02
CA ARG A 393 2.56 23.30 5.99
C ARG A 393 1.58 23.04 7.13
N TYR A 394 1.00 21.83 7.19
CA TYR A 394 -0.03 21.44 8.16
C TYR A 394 -1.21 22.43 8.22
N ARG A 395 -1.83 22.68 7.06
CA ARG A 395 -2.94 23.63 6.89
C ARG A 395 -4.29 22.95 6.77
#